data_AF-A0A2T4U374-F1
#
_entry.id   AF-A0A2T4U374-F1
#
_cell.length_a   1.000
_cell.length_b   1.000
_cell.length_c   1.000
_cell.angle_alpha   90.00
_cell.angle_beta   90.00
_cell.angle_gamma   90.00
#
_symmetry.space_group_name_H-M   'P 1'
#
loop_
_entity.id
_entity.type
_entity.pdbx_description
1 polymer ?
#
loop_
_entity_poly.entity_id
_entity_poly.type
_entity_poly.pdbx_seq_one_letter_code
_entity_poly.pdbx_strand_id
1 'polypeptide(L)'
;MLDDKQAGKEYSKFLGVKKEKDRHIGFKVIDYLCYAALITLIIAINVEWNLLHDQSQHFTAFFIVVGIYGLSHTAEGLLDGKKRTVFLFGIPALLSIAFSFVFVFAG
;
A
#
# COMPACT_ATOMS: atom_id res chain seq x y z
N MET A 1 -28.89 9.67 0.98
CA MET A 1 -28.04 8.48 1.17
C MET A 1 -27.84 7.85 -0.20
N LEU A 2 -26.61 7.90 -0.74
CA LEU A 2 -26.28 7.12 -1.93
C LEU A 2 -26.14 5.66 -1.48
N ASP A 3 -26.85 4.75 -2.14
CA ASP A 3 -26.72 3.31 -1.98
C ASP A 3 -25.23 2.93 -2.04
N ASP A 4 -24.71 2.13 -1.09
CA ASP A 4 -23.26 1.88 -0.91
C ASP A 4 -22.59 1.36 -2.21
N LYS A 5 -23.37 0.68 -3.06
CA LYS A 5 -22.95 0.21 -4.38
C LYS A 5 -22.69 1.35 -5.38
N GLN A 6 -23.39 2.46 -5.24
CA GLN A 6 -23.27 3.65 -6.08
C GLN A 6 -22.09 4.52 -5.63
N ALA A 7 -21.90 4.70 -4.31
CA ALA A 7 -20.75 5.39 -3.74
C ALA A 7 -19.41 4.75 -4.12
N GLY A 8 -19.31 3.42 -4.04
CA GLY A 8 -18.10 2.69 -4.47
C GLY A 8 -17.83 2.80 -5.98
N LYS A 9 -18.89 2.90 -6.80
CA LYS A 9 -18.77 3.12 -8.26
C LYS A 9 -18.20 4.50 -8.56
N GLU A 10 -18.70 5.54 -7.89
CA GLU A 10 -18.22 6.91 -8.08
C GLU A 10 -16.79 7.09 -7.57
N TYR A 11 -16.47 6.51 -6.41
CA TYR A 11 -15.13 6.57 -5.84
C TYR A 11 -14.07 5.87 -6.71
N SER A 12 -14.38 4.69 -7.24
CA SER A 12 -13.48 3.97 -8.18
C SER A 12 -13.24 4.77 -9.47
N LYS A 13 -14.28 5.42 -10.01
CA LYS A 13 -14.15 6.33 -11.16
C LYS A 13 -13.32 7.56 -10.83
N PHE A 14 -13.51 8.13 -9.64
CA PHE A 14 -12.76 9.28 -9.18
C PHE A 14 -11.27 8.96 -9.01
N LEU A 15 -10.91 7.85 -8.37
CA LEU A 15 -9.51 7.46 -8.21
C LEU A 15 -8.88 6.95 -9.52
N GLY A 16 -9.70 6.66 -10.54
CA GLY A 16 -9.26 5.99 -11.76
C GLY A 16 -8.91 4.51 -11.54
N VAL A 17 -9.16 3.93 -10.37
CA VAL A 17 -8.72 2.57 -10.05
C VAL A 17 -9.75 1.56 -10.57
N LYS A 18 -9.27 0.41 -11.08
CA LYS A 18 -10.17 -0.69 -11.49
C LYS A 18 -10.83 -1.30 -10.24
N LYS A 19 -12.03 -1.87 -10.41
CA LYS A 19 -12.61 -2.69 -9.34
C LYS A 19 -11.73 -3.91 -9.12
N GLU A 20 -11.66 -4.41 -7.89
CA GLU A 20 -10.85 -5.57 -7.52
C GLU A 20 -11.03 -6.75 -8.48
N LYS A 21 -12.26 -7.06 -8.91
CA LYS A 21 -12.51 -8.14 -9.89
C LYS A 21 -11.79 -7.96 -11.24
N ASP A 22 -11.58 -6.73 -11.69
CA ASP A 22 -11.07 -6.37 -13.02
C ASP A 22 -9.55 -6.07 -13.02
N ARG A 23 -8.90 -6.11 -11.85
CA ARG A 23 -7.46 -5.89 -11.69
C ARG A 23 -6.64 -7.07 -12.19
N HIS A 24 -5.37 -6.82 -12.55
CA HIS A 24 -4.49 -7.90 -12.99
C HIS A 24 -4.11 -8.79 -11.79
N ILE A 25 -4.08 -10.11 -12.00
CA ILE A 25 -3.85 -11.09 -10.92
C ILE A 25 -2.51 -10.82 -10.20
N GLY A 26 -1.45 -10.45 -10.92
CA GLY A 26 -0.15 -10.14 -10.33
C GLY A 26 -0.21 -9.03 -9.27
N PHE A 27 -0.90 -7.91 -9.54
CA PHE A 27 -1.03 -6.82 -8.59
C PHE A 27 -1.93 -7.17 -7.40
N LYS A 28 -2.96 -8.01 -7.61
CA LYS A 28 -3.77 -8.54 -6.49
C LYS A 28 -2.91 -9.35 -5.53
N VAL A 29 -2.07 -10.23 -6.05
CA VAL A 29 -1.18 -11.06 -5.21
C VAL A 29 -0.25 -10.18 -4.39
N ILE A 30 0.35 -9.14 -4.99
CA ILE A 30 1.19 -8.18 -4.28
C ILE A 30 0.40 -7.50 -3.15
N ASP A 31 -0.82 -7.02 -3.44
CA ASP A 31 -1.66 -6.36 -2.44
C ASP A 31 -2.03 -7.31 -1.29
N TYR A 32 -2.37 -8.56 -1.58
CA TYR A 32 -2.64 -9.57 -0.54
C TYR A 32 -1.41 -9.88 0.31
N LEU A 33 -0.22 -9.94 -0.30
CA LEU A 33 1.03 -10.09 0.45
C LEU A 33 1.30 -8.86 1.35
N CYS A 34 1.03 -7.66 0.86
CA CYS A 34 1.12 -6.44 1.67
C CYS A 34 0.13 -6.45 2.84
N TYR A 35 -1.12 -6.89 2.62
CA TYR A 35 -2.09 -7.03 3.70
C TYR A 35 -1.66 -8.08 4.73
N ALA A 36 -1.17 -9.23 4.28
CA ALA A 36 -0.65 -10.26 5.18
C ALA A 36 0.53 -9.73 6.01
N ALA A 37 1.50 -9.08 5.36
CA ALA A 37 2.65 -8.47 6.02
C ALA A 37 2.24 -7.39 7.03
N LEU A 38 1.26 -6.54 6.70
CA LEU A 38 0.74 -5.51 7.61
C LEU A 38 0.07 -6.14 8.82
N ILE A 39 -0.74 -7.19 8.64
CA ILE A 39 -1.39 -7.92 9.73
C ILE A 39 -0.31 -8.56 10.63
N THR A 40 0.68 -9.22 10.05
CA THR A 40 1.80 -9.79 10.81
C THR A 40 2.56 -8.73 11.59
N LEU A 41 2.79 -7.55 10.99
CA LEU A 41 3.47 -6.44 11.66
C LEU A 41 2.63 -5.89 12.83
N ILE A 42 1.32 -5.73 12.66
CA ILE A 42 0.42 -5.30 13.74
C ILE A 42 0.44 -6.33 14.88
N ILE A 43 0.38 -7.62 14.57
CA ILE A 43 0.47 -8.69 15.58
C ILE A 43 1.83 -8.63 16.28
N ALA A 44 2.93 -8.48 15.54
CA ALA A 44 4.27 -8.41 16.12
C ALA A 44 4.41 -7.24 17.11
N ILE A 45 3.88 -6.06 16.76
CA ILE A 45 3.87 -4.88 17.64
C ILE A 45 3.06 -5.14 18.92
N ASN A 46 1.92 -5.83 18.83
CA ASN A 46 1.00 -6.00 19.96
C ASN A 46 1.34 -7.18 20.88
N VAL A 47 2.09 -8.17 20.39
CA VAL A 47 2.38 -9.42 21.12
C VAL A 47 3.80 -9.43 21.69
N GLU A 48 4.52 -8.29 21.65
CA GLU A 48 5.97 -8.20 21.97
C GLU A 48 6.77 -9.32 21.28
N TRP A 49 6.35 -9.66 20.05
CA TRP A 49 6.99 -10.74 19.33
C TRP A 49 8.34 -10.22 18.86
N ASN A 50 9.42 -10.84 19.37
CA ASN A 50 10.83 -10.47 19.17
C ASN A 50 11.34 -10.52 17.70
N LEU A 51 10.44 -10.49 16.70
CA LEU A 51 10.78 -10.54 15.28
C LEU A 51 11.58 -9.30 14.83
N LEU A 52 11.34 -8.16 15.47
CA LEU A 52 12.08 -6.90 15.29
C LEU A 52 12.40 -6.36 16.68
N HIS A 53 13.67 -6.12 16.97
CA HIS A 53 14.14 -5.82 18.34
C HIS A 53 13.94 -4.35 18.72
N ASP A 54 13.80 -3.47 17.72
CA ASP A 54 13.72 -2.03 17.90
C ASP A 54 12.45 -1.45 17.26
N GLN A 55 11.87 -0.41 17.88
CA GLN A 55 10.69 0.26 17.36
C GLN A 55 10.96 0.90 16.00
N SER A 56 12.17 1.41 15.78
CA SER A 56 12.65 1.97 14.51
C SER A 56 12.48 0.98 13.34
N GLN A 57 12.72 -0.31 13.59
CA GLN A 57 12.60 -1.38 12.60
C GLN A 57 11.14 -1.69 12.27
N HIS A 58 10.23 -1.59 13.24
CA HIS A 58 8.80 -1.75 13.00
C HIS A 58 8.24 -0.63 12.12
N PHE A 59 8.63 0.62 12.39
CA PHE A 59 8.26 1.77 11.54
C PHE A 59 8.85 1.63 10.14
N THR A 60 10.12 1.21 10.04
CA THR A 60 10.76 0.93 8.75
C THR A 60 9.97 -0.11 7.95
N ALA A 61 9.62 -1.25 8.56
CA ALA A 61 8.85 -2.30 7.92
C ALA A 61 7.46 -1.80 7.48
N PHE A 62 6.79 -1.01 8.32
CA PHE A 62 5.50 -0.40 7.98
C PHE A 62 5.60 0.47 6.72
N PHE A 63 6.57 1.38 6.67
CA PHE A 63 6.77 2.26 5.52
C PHE A 63 7.20 1.50 4.26
N ILE A 64 7.98 0.42 4.38
CA ILE A 64 8.31 -0.44 3.23
C ILE A 64 7.04 -1.11 2.68
N VAL A 65 6.21 -1.70 3.55
CA VAL A 65 4.98 -2.40 3.12
C VAL A 65 3.99 -1.41 2.47
N VAL A 66 3.80 -0.24 3.07
CA VAL A 66 2.95 0.82 2.50
C VAL A 66 3.51 1.34 1.17
N GLY A 67 4.83 1.49 1.07
CA GLY A 67 5.52 1.88 -0.15
C GLY A 67 5.32 0.86 -1.28
N ILE A 68 5.52 -0.43 -1.01
CA ILE A 68 5.32 -1.50 -2.00
C ILE A 68 3.86 -1.58 -2.43
N TYR A 69 2.91 -1.46 -1.49
CA TYR A 69 1.49 -1.39 -1.80
C TYR A 69 1.18 -0.20 -2.73
N GLY A 70 1.67 0.99 -2.43
CA GLY A 70 1.50 2.15 -3.28
C GLY A 70 2.11 1.96 -4.68
N LEU A 71 3.34 1.42 -4.76
CA LEU A 71 4.03 1.14 -6.02
C LEU A 71 3.29 0.10 -6.87
N SER A 72 2.64 -0.90 -6.26
CA SER A 72 1.77 -1.87 -6.94
C SER A 72 0.67 -1.15 -7.73
N HIS A 73 -0.07 -0.24 -7.07
CA HIS A 73 -1.12 0.56 -7.70
C HIS A 73 -0.59 1.56 -8.73
N THR A 74 0.58 2.14 -8.48
CA THR A 74 1.25 3.04 -9.44
C THR A 74 1.66 2.28 -10.71
N ALA A 75 2.26 1.10 -10.57
CA ALA A 75 2.69 0.27 -11.68
C ALA A 75 1.49 -0.25 -12.48
N GLU A 76 0.44 -0.71 -11.81
CA GLU A 76 -0.82 -1.09 -12.46
C GLU A 76 -1.44 0.10 -13.22
N GLY A 77 -1.46 1.27 -12.59
CA GLY A 77 -1.93 2.51 -13.21
C GLY A 77 -1.10 2.93 -14.43
N LEU A 78 0.22 2.69 -14.43
CA LEU A 78 1.09 2.94 -15.59
C LEU A 78 0.77 2.00 -16.74
N LEU A 79 0.63 0.69 -16.48
CA LEU A 79 0.29 -0.31 -17.49
C LEU A 79 -1.08 -0.05 -18.12
N ASP A 80 -2.04 0.41 -17.31
CA ASP A 80 -3.38 0.74 -17.75
C ASP A 80 -3.49 2.16 -18.39
N GLY A 81 -2.40 2.91 -18.48
CA GLY A 81 -2.37 4.28 -19.04
C GLY A 81 -3.08 5.33 -18.18
N LYS A 82 -3.37 5.03 -16.91
CA LYS A 82 -4.14 5.86 -15.99
C LYS A 82 -3.26 6.78 -15.17
N LYS A 83 -2.79 7.86 -15.79
CA LYS A 83 -1.91 8.87 -15.17
C LYS A 83 -2.39 9.34 -13.79
N ARG A 84 -3.70 9.48 -13.57
CA ARG A 84 -4.27 9.90 -12.28
C ARG A 84 -3.95 8.93 -11.14
N THR A 85 -4.08 7.63 -11.38
CA THR A 85 -3.73 6.57 -10.41
C THR A 85 -2.22 6.61 -10.13
N VAL A 86 -1.40 6.80 -11.17
CA VAL A 86 0.05 6.92 -11.03
C VAL A 86 0.44 8.07 -10.11
N PHE A 87 -0.13 9.26 -10.29
CA PHE A 87 0.17 10.40 -9.42
C PHE A 87 -0.37 10.24 -8.01
N LEU A 88 -1.60 9.73 -7.87
CA LEU A 88 -2.28 9.64 -6.58
C LEU A 88 -1.64 8.59 -5.66
N PHE A 89 -1.16 7.47 -6.21
CA PHE A 89 -0.49 6.43 -5.42
C PHE A 89 1.04 6.56 -5.44
N GLY A 90 1.62 7.11 -6.51
CA GLY A 90 3.07 7.17 -6.69
C GLY A 90 3.77 8.13 -5.74
N ILE A 91 3.19 9.31 -5.50
CA ILE A 91 3.77 10.27 -4.56
C ILE A 91 3.76 9.71 -3.13
N PRO A 92 2.63 9.19 -2.59
CA PRO A 92 2.64 8.52 -1.29
C PRO A 92 3.59 7.33 -1.22
N ALA A 93 3.68 6.52 -2.28
CA ALA A 93 4.58 5.38 -2.31
C ALA A 93 6.05 5.80 -2.20
N LEU A 94 6.47 6.80 -2.99
CA LEU A 94 7.84 7.33 -2.96
C LEU A 94 8.16 7.98 -1.61
N LEU A 95 7.23 8.73 -1.03
CA LEU A 95 7.40 9.28 0.31
C LEU A 95 7.56 8.16 1.33
N SER A 96 6.72 7.13 1.27
CA SER A 96 6.80 5.98 2.17
C SER A 96 8.17 5.30 2.11
N ILE A 97 8.70 5.04 0.91
CA ILE A 97 10.05 4.49 0.72
C ILE A 97 11.13 5.47 1.21
N ALA A 98 10.99 6.77 0.96
CA ALA A 98 11.95 7.76 1.46
C ALA A 98 11.99 7.79 3.00
N PHE A 99 10.82 7.72 3.65
CA PHE A 99 10.73 7.63 5.11
C PHE A 99 11.34 6.33 5.63
N SER A 100 11.16 5.19 4.97
CA SER A 100 11.81 3.95 5.42
C SER A 100 13.33 4.07 5.40
N PHE A 101 13.93 4.71 4.39
CA PHE A 101 15.36 5.00 4.40
C PHE A 101 15.77 5.90 5.57
N VAL A 102 15.01 6.96 5.86
CA VAL A 102 15.29 7.83 7.01
C VAL A 102 15.29 7.02 8.31
N PHE A 103 14.31 6.15 8.53
CA PHE A 103 14.23 5.32 9.74
C PHE A 103 15.35 4.26 9.83
N VAL A 104 15.86 3.75 8.71
CA VAL A 104 17.01 2.84 8.69
C VAL A 104 18.31 3.53 9.05
N PHE A 105 18.49 4.80 8.68
CA PHE A 105 19.73 5.54 8.93
C PHE A 105 19.69 6.40 10.20
N ALA A 106 18.51 6.67 10.76
CA ALA A 106 18.32 7.48 11.97
C ALA A 106 18.06 6.65 13.25
N GLY A 107 17.68 5.38 13.11
CA GLY A 107 17.59 4.41 14.21
C GLY A 107 18.86 3.59 14.34
#